data_AF-A0A848IXM5-F1
#
_entry.id   AF-A0A848IXM5-F1
#
_cell.length_a   1.000
_cell.length_b   1.000
_cell.length_c   1.000
_cell.angle_alpha   90.00
_cell.angle_beta   90.00
_cell.angle_gamma   90.00
#
_symmetry.space_group_name_H-M   'P 1'
#
loop_
_entity.id
_entity.type
_entity.pdbx_description
1 polymer ?
#
loop_
_entity_poly.entity_id
_entity_poly.type
_entity_poly.pdbx_seq_one_letter_code
_entity_poly.pdbx_strand_id
1 'polypeptide(L)'
;MKLQDILKWGINPDQPRFLKRKVYQANITGLILTFFVSLPFTLISTRSLMPIIKLPIAGIFLSVLSVLLNRFGMIYISRIIISLVPITLSSVVGAYIVEAGNPPMTGLSMLSLAFLFIPFIVFDIREKGYLFACAGICIAMILGFDFLNSIFEIDLDRTELAKGNLTRIAVLISVVFAVGIILTLLIENRHSEEISLKYINESKEIAKKMEESEHKAKENLKEIEAVRQNEKRQQWAVQGLAEVTELLRGHYGLRDLCDKIIAFVVDYMQANQGTMYLLEAGDTEKDSVLNLYATYAYNRKKFEEGKITPGQGLVGQAFIEKEVIHLKEIPQNYVKITSGLGEATPNSIIIVPMIFNEQVEGIIEIASFNEFDEYQIEFVKKLGESIASSLKDIKINESNKELLEQARQQEEEMKAQEEEMRQNMEELAATQEEMIRKEKLYLKQIEDLQNKLELVK
;
A
#
# COMPACT_ATOMS: atom_id res chain seq x y z
N MET A 1 -24.26 -56.11 5.75
CA MET A 1 -23.62 -54.91 6.34
C MET A 1 -22.12 -55.12 6.30
N LYS A 2 -21.33 -54.21 5.73
CA LYS A 2 -19.88 -54.42 5.60
C LYS A 2 -19.21 -54.16 6.96
N LEU A 3 -18.15 -54.90 7.28
CA LEU A 3 -17.37 -54.71 8.51
C LEU A 3 -16.91 -53.26 8.67
N GLN A 4 -16.56 -52.60 7.56
CA GLN A 4 -16.17 -51.19 7.52
C GLN A 4 -17.26 -50.22 8.01
N ASP A 5 -18.54 -50.59 7.91
CA ASP A 5 -19.66 -49.75 8.34
C ASP A 5 -19.80 -49.81 9.88
N ILE A 6 -19.60 -51.00 10.46
CA ILE A 6 -19.63 -51.22 11.92
C ILE A 6 -18.54 -50.40 12.60
N LEU A 7 -17.33 -50.38 12.02
CA LEU A 7 -16.20 -49.64 12.59
C LEU A 7 -16.43 -48.12 12.63
N LYS A 8 -17.33 -47.60 11.80
CA LYS A 8 -17.66 -46.16 11.74
C LYS A 8 -18.85 -45.77 12.61
N TRP A 9 -19.48 -46.71 13.33
CA TRP A 9 -20.58 -46.37 14.24
C TRP A 9 -20.15 -45.38 15.31
N GLY A 10 -20.96 -44.35 15.54
CA GLY A 10 -20.72 -43.28 16.51
C GLY A 10 -19.83 -42.13 16.02
N ILE A 11 -19.32 -42.20 14.78
CA ILE A 11 -18.48 -41.17 14.17
C ILE A 11 -19.34 -40.17 13.40
N ASN A 12 -19.38 -38.92 13.87
CA ASN A 12 -20.14 -37.83 13.22
C ASN A 12 -19.20 -36.80 12.57
N PRO A 13 -19.58 -36.17 11.44
CA PRO A 13 -18.76 -35.15 10.76
C PRO A 13 -18.35 -33.96 11.63
N ASP A 14 -19.19 -33.57 12.59
CA ASP A 14 -18.95 -32.39 13.44
C ASP A 14 -18.03 -32.66 14.64
N GLN A 15 -17.68 -33.93 14.90
CA GLN A 15 -16.81 -34.27 16.01
C GLN A 15 -15.34 -33.88 15.73
N PRO A 16 -14.57 -33.51 16.77
CA PRO A 16 -13.14 -33.34 16.66
C PRO A 16 -12.45 -34.58 16.06
N ARG A 17 -11.43 -34.37 15.22
CA ARG A 17 -10.72 -35.48 14.53
C ARG A 17 -10.21 -36.56 15.48
N PHE A 18 -9.74 -36.17 16.67
CA PHE A 18 -9.23 -37.12 17.66
C PHE A 18 -10.31 -38.04 18.20
N LEU A 19 -11.52 -37.51 18.45
CA LEU A 19 -12.63 -38.26 18.99
C LEU A 19 -13.12 -39.30 17.97
N LYS A 20 -13.22 -38.91 16.71
CA LYS A 20 -13.54 -39.82 15.60
C LYS A 20 -12.58 -41.01 15.54
N ARG A 21 -11.28 -40.73 15.65
CA ARG A 21 -10.21 -41.76 15.66
C ARG A 21 -10.35 -42.71 16.85
N LYS A 22 -10.58 -42.17 18.05
CA LYS A 22 -10.70 -42.94 19.28
C LYS A 22 -11.97 -43.79 19.33
N VAL A 23 -13.08 -43.31 18.80
CA VAL A 23 -14.32 -44.09 18.62
C VAL A 23 -14.11 -45.22 17.61
N TYR A 24 -13.41 -44.96 16.50
CA TYR A 24 -13.04 -46.00 15.54
C TYR A 24 -12.16 -47.09 16.18
N GLN A 25 -11.14 -46.69 16.96
CA GLN A 25 -10.28 -47.60 17.71
C GLN A 25 -11.06 -48.40 18.76
N ALA A 26 -12.05 -47.78 19.42
CA ALA A 26 -12.93 -48.48 20.36
C ALA A 26 -13.75 -49.58 19.65
N ASN A 27 -14.34 -49.29 18.49
CA ASN A 27 -15.07 -50.29 17.70
C ASN A 27 -14.17 -51.47 17.29
N ILE A 28 -12.95 -51.19 16.82
CA ILE A 28 -11.96 -52.24 16.51
C ILE A 28 -11.64 -53.07 17.75
N THR A 29 -11.34 -52.41 18.87
CA THR A 29 -10.96 -53.07 20.13
C THR A 29 -12.10 -53.95 20.64
N GLY A 30 -13.34 -53.48 20.60
CA GLY A 30 -14.52 -54.27 20.99
C GLY A 30 -14.71 -55.52 20.12
N LEU A 31 -14.50 -55.42 18.81
CA LEU A 31 -14.55 -56.58 17.92
C LEU A 31 -13.40 -57.57 18.19
N ILE A 32 -12.17 -57.07 18.41
CA ILE A 32 -11.03 -57.92 18.76
C ILE A 32 -11.29 -58.67 20.08
N LEU A 33 -11.76 -57.96 21.11
CA LEU A 33 -12.12 -58.55 22.39
C LEU A 33 -13.23 -59.59 22.27
N THR A 34 -14.18 -59.39 21.35
CA THR A 34 -15.25 -60.35 21.13
C THR A 34 -14.73 -61.63 20.45
N PHE A 35 -14.04 -61.50 19.32
CA PHE A 35 -13.66 -62.64 18.48
C PHE A 35 -12.37 -63.36 18.89
N PHE A 36 -11.41 -62.64 19.46
CA PHE A 36 -10.08 -63.19 19.77
C PHE A 36 -9.83 -63.42 21.25
N VAL A 37 -10.67 -62.86 22.12
CA VAL A 37 -10.55 -63.04 23.58
C VAL A 37 -11.77 -63.79 24.12
N SER A 38 -12.95 -63.18 24.05
CA SER A 38 -14.16 -63.67 24.74
C SER A 38 -14.68 -64.97 24.14
N LEU A 39 -14.74 -65.09 22.81
CA LEU A 39 -15.25 -66.29 22.13
C LEU A 39 -14.33 -67.51 22.30
N PRO A 40 -13.00 -67.42 22.08
CA PRO A 40 -12.09 -68.53 22.37
C PRO A 40 -12.10 -68.92 23.85
N PHE A 41 -12.15 -67.93 24.75
CA PHE A 41 -12.21 -68.19 26.19
C PHE A 41 -13.50 -68.93 26.60
N THR A 42 -14.63 -68.57 26.00
CA THR A 42 -15.91 -69.25 26.22
C THR A 42 -15.87 -70.70 25.72
N LEU A 43 -15.29 -70.95 24.54
CA LEU A 43 -15.12 -72.30 23.97
C LEU A 43 -14.21 -73.19 24.83
N ILE A 44 -13.19 -72.62 25.48
CA ILE A 44 -12.31 -73.36 26.39
C ILE A 44 -13.05 -73.65 27.71
N SER A 45 -13.84 -72.67 28.18
CA SER A 45 -14.58 -72.75 29.44
C SER A 45 -15.69 -73.80 29.41
N THR A 46 -16.31 -74.06 28.26
CA THR A 46 -17.33 -75.13 28.12
C THR A 46 -16.77 -76.52 28.38
N ARG A 47 -15.47 -76.73 28.12
CA ARG A 47 -14.79 -78.01 28.33
C ARG A 47 -14.21 -78.16 29.73
N SER A 48 -13.70 -77.07 30.31
CA SER A 48 -12.83 -77.12 31.50
C SER A 48 -13.42 -76.44 32.73
N LEU A 49 -14.44 -75.60 32.58
CA LEU A 49 -14.94 -74.66 33.60
C LEU A 49 -16.47 -74.50 33.54
N MET A 50 -17.19 -75.62 33.44
CA MET A 50 -18.65 -75.64 33.27
C MET A 50 -19.44 -74.83 34.33
N PRO A 51 -19.07 -74.82 35.63
CA PRO A 51 -19.81 -74.05 36.65
C PRO A 51 -19.77 -72.53 36.44
N ILE A 52 -18.73 -71.99 35.81
CA ILE A 52 -18.51 -70.54 35.62
C ILE A 52 -18.73 -70.06 34.18
N ILE A 53 -19.31 -70.90 33.31
CA ILE A 53 -19.56 -70.62 31.89
C ILE A 53 -20.39 -69.34 31.64
N LYS A 54 -21.21 -68.93 32.61
CA LYS A 54 -22.04 -67.72 32.53
C LYS A 54 -21.20 -66.43 32.43
N LEU A 55 -19.99 -66.41 33.02
CA LEU A 55 -19.12 -65.23 33.03
C LEU A 55 -18.53 -64.92 31.63
N PRO A 56 -17.89 -65.87 30.91
CA PRO A 56 -17.47 -65.66 29.54
C PRO A 56 -18.60 -65.23 28.58
N ILE A 57 -19.79 -65.83 28.73
CA ILE A 57 -20.97 -65.49 27.93
C ILE A 57 -21.39 -64.04 28.18
N ALA A 58 -21.39 -63.59 29.43
CA ALA A 58 -21.64 -62.19 29.77
C ALA A 58 -20.59 -61.26 29.14
N GLY A 59 -19.33 -61.69 29.06
CA GLY A 59 -18.26 -60.95 28.38
C GLY A 59 -18.47 -60.77 26.88
N ILE A 60 -18.93 -61.81 26.18
CA ILE A 60 -19.33 -61.69 24.77
C ILE A 60 -20.46 -60.68 24.63
N PHE A 61 -21.50 -60.81 25.47
CA PHE A 61 -22.65 -59.91 25.42
C PHE A 61 -22.25 -58.45 25.66
N LEU A 62 -21.46 -58.17 26.69
CA LEU A 62 -21.01 -56.81 27.02
C LEU A 62 -20.06 -56.23 25.96
N SER A 63 -19.21 -57.05 25.34
CA SER A 63 -18.31 -56.63 24.26
C SER A 63 -19.06 -56.33 22.96
N VAL A 64 -20.13 -57.08 22.65
CA VAL A 64 -21.02 -56.79 21.51
C VAL A 64 -21.88 -55.57 21.80
N LEU A 65 -22.42 -55.46 23.03
CA LEU A 65 -23.23 -54.34 23.47
C LEU A 65 -22.45 -53.03 23.38
N SER A 66 -21.17 -53.02 23.78
CA SER A 66 -20.36 -51.81 23.69
C SER A 66 -20.22 -51.29 22.26
N VAL A 67 -20.00 -52.17 21.27
CA VAL A 67 -19.95 -51.77 19.85
C VAL A 67 -21.34 -51.29 19.38
N LEU A 68 -22.41 -51.95 19.80
CA LEU A 68 -23.78 -51.53 19.48
C LEU A 68 -24.15 -50.16 20.07
N LEU A 69 -23.70 -49.83 21.28
CA LEU A 69 -23.93 -48.54 21.92
C LEU A 69 -23.36 -47.38 21.10
N ASN A 70 -22.26 -47.59 20.38
CA ASN A 70 -21.72 -46.58 19.47
C ASN A 70 -22.67 -46.26 18.31
N ARG A 71 -23.48 -47.22 17.85
CA ARG A 71 -24.51 -46.98 16.82
C ARG A 71 -25.57 -45.99 17.30
N PHE A 72 -25.88 -45.99 18.60
CA PHE A 72 -26.85 -45.08 19.22
C PHE A 72 -26.22 -43.78 19.74
N GLY A 73 -24.96 -43.52 19.42
CA GLY A 73 -24.25 -42.30 19.85
C GLY A 73 -23.76 -42.32 21.30
N MET A 74 -23.89 -43.44 22.02
CA MET A 74 -23.44 -43.59 23.42
C MET A 74 -21.93 -43.89 23.50
N ILE A 75 -21.12 -43.02 22.90
CA ILE A 75 -19.69 -43.26 22.64
C ILE A 75 -18.81 -43.31 23.90
N TYR A 76 -19.17 -42.58 24.96
CA TYR A 76 -18.42 -42.60 26.21
C TYR A 76 -18.71 -43.87 27.01
N ILE A 77 -19.98 -44.26 27.09
CA ILE A 77 -20.41 -45.48 27.81
C ILE A 77 -19.80 -46.71 27.14
N SER A 78 -19.84 -46.79 25.81
CA SER A 78 -19.18 -47.86 25.05
C SER A 78 -17.70 -48.01 25.43
N ARG A 79 -16.94 -46.90 25.44
CA ARG A 79 -15.51 -46.90 25.71
C ARG A 79 -15.17 -47.26 27.16
N ILE A 80 -16.00 -46.83 28.12
CA ILE A 80 -15.89 -47.26 29.52
C ILE A 80 -16.11 -48.77 29.62
N ILE A 81 -17.16 -49.30 28.99
CA ILE A 81 -17.45 -50.75 28.99
C ILE A 81 -16.29 -51.54 28.37
N ILE A 82 -15.78 -51.13 27.20
CA ILE A 82 -14.65 -51.78 26.53
C ILE A 82 -13.39 -51.77 27.41
N SER A 83 -13.19 -50.69 28.18
CA SER A 83 -12.03 -50.54 29.06
C SER A 83 -12.10 -51.43 30.31
N LEU A 84 -13.28 -51.56 30.91
CA LEU A 84 -13.43 -52.20 32.22
C LEU A 84 -13.84 -53.68 32.14
N VAL A 85 -14.69 -54.05 31.19
CA VAL A 85 -15.26 -55.41 31.12
C VAL A 85 -14.19 -56.50 31.02
N PRO A 86 -13.18 -56.42 30.12
CA PRO A 86 -12.19 -57.48 29.99
C PRO A 86 -11.41 -57.74 31.28
N ILE A 87 -11.03 -56.66 31.99
CA ILE A 87 -10.27 -56.79 33.23
C ILE A 87 -11.12 -57.27 34.40
N THR A 88 -12.38 -56.84 34.48
CA THR A 88 -13.32 -57.33 35.50
C THR A 88 -13.56 -58.83 35.34
N LEU A 89 -13.76 -59.30 34.10
CA LEU A 89 -13.97 -60.72 33.82
C LEU A 89 -12.73 -61.54 34.12
N SER A 90 -11.55 -61.08 33.68
CA SER A 90 -10.28 -61.74 33.96
C SER A 90 -10.02 -61.87 35.47
N SER A 91 -10.28 -60.80 36.23
CA SER A 91 -10.07 -60.77 37.69
C SER A 91 -11.06 -61.67 38.42
N VAL A 92 -12.35 -61.62 38.07
CA VAL A 92 -13.39 -62.46 38.68
C VAL A 92 -13.18 -63.93 38.34
N VAL A 93 -12.90 -64.26 37.08
CA VAL A 93 -12.60 -65.63 36.66
C VAL A 93 -11.34 -66.16 37.35
N GLY A 94 -10.30 -65.31 37.51
CA GLY A 94 -9.12 -65.68 38.28
C GLY A 94 -9.44 -65.99 39.74
N ALA A 95 -10.28 -65.18 40.38
CA ALA A 95 -10.72 -65.38 41.76
C ALA A 95 -11.51 -66.69 41.93
N TYR A 96 -12.30 -67.10 40.93
CA TYR A 96 -13.01 -68.39 40.95
C TYR A 96 -12.11 -69.61 40.79
N ILE A 97 -10.98 -69.46 40.10
CA ILE A 97 -10.11 -70.57 39.72
C ILE A 97 -9.04 -70.85 40.80
N VAL A 98 -8.56 -69.81 41.47
CA VAL A 98 -7.47 -69.89 42.44
C VAL A 98 -8.01 -70.14 43.85
N GLU A 99 -7.32 -70.96 44.64
CA GLU A 99 -7.66 -71.15 46.06
C GLU A 99 -7.44 -69.89 46.88
N ALA A 100 -8.27 -69.69 47.91
CA ALA A 100 -8.12 -68.59 48.84
C ALA A 100 -6.72 -68.61 49.48
N GLY A 101 -6.00 -67.50 49.39
CA GLY A 101 -4.63 -67.35 49.90
C GLY A 101 -3.51 -67.73 48.92
N ASN A 102 -3.82 -68.29 47.75
CA ASN A 102 -2.84 -68.53 46.69
C ASN A 102 -2.72 -67.32 45.74
N PRO A 103 -1.52 -67.06 45.18
CA PRO A 103 -1.32 -65.97 44.23
C PRO A 103 -2.08 -66.22 42.92
N PRO A 104 -2.45 -65.16 42.18
CA PRO A 104 -3.18 -65.27 40.93
C PRO A 104 -2.40 -66.10 39.89
N MET A 105 -3.12 -66.82 39.03
CA MET A 105 -2.50 -67.56 37.93
C MET A 105 -1.76 -66.61 36.99
N THR A 106 -0.47 -66.88 36.75
CA THR A 106 0.42 -66.04 35.94
C THR A 106 -0.17 -65.66 34.58
N GLY A 107 -0.85 -66.60 33.91
CA GLY A 107 -1.46 -66.35 32.60
C GLY A 107 -2.62 -65.34 32.66
N LEU A 108 -3.43 -65.36 33.71
CA LEU A 108 -4.52 -64.40 33.92
C LEU A 108 -3.99 -63.04 34.39
N SER A 109 -2.93 -63.01 35.19
CA SER A 109 -2.25 -61.76 35.57
C SER A 109 -1.64 -61.06 34.35
N MET A 110 -0.97 -61.81 33.46
CA MET A 110 -0.42 -61.26 32.20
C MET A 110 -1.52 -60.71 31.29
N LEU A 111 -2.64 -61.43 31.19
CA LEU A 111 -3.79 -60.97 30.41
C LEU A 111 -4.42 -59.69 31.00
N SER A 112 -4.55 -59.62 32.32
CA SER A 112 -5.09 -58.44 33.02
C SER A 112 -4.18 -57.22 32.86
N LEU A 113 -2.85 -57.43 32.89
CA LEU A 113 -1.87 -56.38 32.61
C LEU A 113 -1.98 -55.87 31.16
N ALA A 114 -2.23 -56.77 30.20
CA ALA A 114 -2.43 -56.37 28.81
C ALA A 114 -3.71 -55.52 28.63
N PHE A 115 -4.78 -55.84 29.37
CA PHE A 115 -6.03 -55.07 29.35
C PHE A 115 -5.92 -53.68 29.99
N LEU A 116 -4.94 -53.44 30.87
CA LEU A 116 -4.67 -52.12 31.46
C LEU A 116 -4.39 -51.04 30.40
N PHE A 117 -3.91 -51.43 29.21
CA PHE A 117 -3.62 -50.51 28.12
C PHE A 117 -4.84 -50.12 27.27
N ILE A 118 -5.98 -50.82 27.41
CA ILE A 118 -7.19 -50.54 26.63
C ILE A 118 -7.69 -49.09 26.82
N PRO A 119 -7.78 -48.53 28.04
CA PRO A 119 -8.12 -47.12 28.25
C PRO A 119 -7.26 -46.16 27.40
N PHE A 120 -5.95 -46.41 27.27
CA PHE A 120 -5.02 -45.57 26.50
C PHE A 120 -5.22 -45.68 24.99
N ILE A 121 -5.75 -46.80 24.52
CA ILE A 121 -6.12 -46.99 23.12
C ILE A 121 -7.41 -46.23 22.80
N VAL A 122 -8.42 -46.32 23.66
CA VAL A 122 -9.77 -45.83 23.35
C VAL A 122 -10.06 -44.41 23.84
N PHE A 123 -9.25 -43.86 24.74
CA PHE A 123 -9.33 -42.46 25.17
C PHE A 123 -8.11 -41.66 24.73
N ASP A 124 -8.33 -40.39 24.42
CA ASP A 124 -7.27 -39.43 24.18
C ASP A 124 -6.81 -38.77 25.48
N ILE A 125 -5.58 -38.23 25.53
CA ILE A 125 -5.08 -37.46 26.69
C ILE A 125 -5.94 -36.23 27.01
N ARG A 126 -6.63 -35.68 26.00
CA ARG A 126 -7.63 -34.61 26.18
C ARG A 126 -8.85 -35.05 26.99
N GLU A 127 -9.15 -36.35 27.01
CA GLU A 127 -10.24 -36.98 27.77
C GLU A 127 -9.72 -37.52 29.13
N LYS A 128 -8.76 -36.82 29.75
CA LYS A 128 -8.03 -37.26 30.95
C LYS A 128 -8.91 -37.79 32.08
N GLY A 129 -10.11 -37.22 32.28
CA GLY A 129 -11.04 -37.66 33.31
C GLY A 129 -11.46 -39.12 33.13
N TYR A 130 -11.93 -39.49 31.94
CA TYR A 130 -12.34 -40.86 31.63
C TYR A 130 -11.13 -41.81 31.56
N LEU A 131 -10.03 -41.35 30.95
CA LEU A 131 -8.80 -42.14 30.81
C LEU A 131 -8.26 -42.56 32.19
N PHE A 132 -8.02 -41.60 33.09
CA PHE A 132 -7.44 -41.89 34.39
C PHE A 132 -8.43 -42.61 35.33
N ALA A 133 -9.74 -42.33 35.21
CA ALA A 133 -10.74 -43.07 35.97
C ALA A 133 -10.78 -44.56 35.56
N CYS A 134 -10.86 -44.85 34.25
CA CYS A 134 -10.86 -46.22 33.77
C CYS A 134 -9.54 -46.95 34.07
N ALA A 135 -8.39 -46.31 33.83
CA ALA A 135 -7.08 -46.90 34.15
C ALA A 135 -6.93 -47.15 35.66
N GLY A 136 -7.39 -46.21 36.51
CA GLY A 136 -7.39 -46.38 37.96
C GLY A 136 -8.25 -47.56 38.42
N ILE A 137 -9.45 -47.72 37.87
CA ILE A 137 -10.32 -48.88 38.17
C ILE A 137 -9.66 -50.18 37.69
N CYS A 138 -9.03 -50.18 36.51
CA CYS A 138 -8.28 -51.34 36.03
C CYS A 138 -7.15 -51.74 37.00
N ILE A 139 -6.36 -50.78 37.46
CA ILE A 139 -5.29 -51.02 38.45
C ILE A 139 -5.87 -51.54 39.76
N ALA A 140 -6.96 -50.94 40.24
CA ALA A 140 -7.63 -51.36 41.47
C ALA A 140 -8.14 -52.81 41.38
N MET A 141 -8.66 -53.24 40.21
CA MET A 141 -9.07 -54.62 39.99
C MET A 141 -7.90 -55.61 40.01
N ILE A 142 -6.74 -55.23 39.47
CA ILE A 142 -5.52 -56.07 39.52
C ILE A 142 -5.03 -56.20 40.97
N LEU A 143 -4.93 -55.08 41.69
CA LEU A 143 -4.43 -55.06 43.08
C LEU A 143 -5.42 -55.68 44.07
N GLY A 144 -6.72 -55.58 43.80
CA GLY A 144 -7.79 -56.12 44.64
C GLY A 144 -8.07 -57.61 44.44
N PHE A 145 -7.16 -58.35 43.79
CA PHE A 145 -7.34 -59.78 43.51
C PHE A 145 -7.59 -60.60 44.78
N ASP A 146 -6.79 -60.41 45.83
CA ASP A 146 -6.91 -61.18 47.08
C ASP A 146 -8.27 -60.95 47.75
N PHE A 147 -8.77 -59.72 47.69
CA PHE A 147 -10.10 -59.38 48.18
C PHE A 147 -11.19 -60.08 47.37
N LEU A 148 -11.11 -60.07 46.04
CA LEU A 148 -12.06 -60.80 45.19
C LEU A 148 -12.02 -62.32 45.43
N ASN A 149 -10.81 -62.89 45.57
CA ASN A 149 -10.61 -64.31 45.86
C ASN A 149 -11.31 -64.71 47.18
N SER A 150 -11.22 -63.87 48.22
CA SER A 150 -11.89 -64.12 49.50
C SER A 150 -13.42 -64.12 49.46
N ILE A 151 -14.04 -63.48 48.47
CA ILE A 151 -15.50 -63.32 48.36
C ILE A 151 -16.15 -64.47 47.58
N PHE A 152 -15.45 -65.04 46.60
CA PHE A 152 -16.04 -65.90 45.56
C PHE A 152 -15.71 -67.40 45.69
N GLU A 153 -15.42 -67.88 46.91
CA GLU A 153 -15.00 -69.25 47.17
C GLU A 153 -16.09 -70.28 46.75
N ILE A 154 -15.82 -71.03 45.67
CA ILE A 154 -16.68 -72.12 45.18
C ILE A 154 -15.86 -73.41 45.07
N ASP A 155 -16.49 -74.52 45.44
CA ASP A 155 -15.95 -75.87 45.27
C ASP A 155 -16.00 -76.25 43.77
N LEU A 156 -14.84 -76.26 43.11
CA LEU A 156 -14.68 -76.52 41.69
C LEU A 156 -13.75 -77.73 41.50
N ASP A 157 -14.04 -78.62 40.56
CA ASP A 157 -13.14 -79.72 40.21
C ASP A 157 -11.90 -79.18 39.47
N ARG A 158 -10.76 -79.16 40.18
CA ARG A 158 -9.50 -78.52 39.76
C ARG A 158 -8.56 -79.45 38.98
N THR A 159 -8.96 -80.69 38.71
CA THR A 159 -8.12 -81.71 38.05
C THR A 159 -7.73 -81.34 36.60
N GLU A 160 -8.59 -80.68 35.84
CA GLU A 160 -8.28 -80.14 34.50
C GLU A 160 -7.42 -78.86 34.56
N LEU A 161 -7.62 -78.02 35.58
CA LEU A 161 -6.84 -76.78 35.82
C LEU A 161 -5.38 -77.08 36.19
N ALA A 162 -5.14 -78.16 36.93
CA ALA A 162 -3.81 -78.63 37.32
C ALA A 162 -2.93 -79.06 36.12
N LYS A 163 -3.53 -79.35 34.95
CA LYS A 163 -2.78 -79.73 33.72
C LYS A 163 -2.04 -78.56 33.05
N GLY A 164 -2.26 -77.31 33.51
CA GLY A 164 -1.53 -76.12 33.05
C GLY A 164 -1.85 -75.61 31.64
N ASN A 165 -2.72 -76.29 30.89
CA ASN A 165 -3.10 -75.91 29.52
C ASN A 165 -3.76 -74.52 29.46
N LEU A 166 -4.59 -74.17 30.44
CA LEU A 166 -5.25 -72.87 30.52
C LEU A 166 -4.25 -71.71 30.66
N THR A 167 -3.21 -71.90 31.47
CA THR A 167 -2.15 -70.90 31.68
C THR A 167 -1.37 -70.65 30.39
N ARG A 168 -1.02 -71.70 29.62
CA ARG A 168 -0.30 -71.56 28.35
C ARG A 168 -1.11 -70.80 27.30
N ILE A 169 -2.42 -71.07 27.21
CA ILE A 169 -3.31 -70.37 26.27
C ILE A 169 -3.49 -68.91 26.68
N ALA A 170 -3.69 -68.62 27.97
CA ALA A 170 -3.81 -67.26 28.48
C ALA A 170 -2.54 -66.44 28.21
N VAL A 171 -1.35 -67.03 28.40
CA VAL A 171 -0.08 -66.40 28.05
C VAL A 171 -0.01 -66.11 26.55
N LEU A 172 -0.35 -67.07 25.68
CA LEU A 172 -0.33 -66.86 24.23
C LEU A 172 -1.26 -65.71 23.80
N ILE A 173 -2.49 -65.66 24.34
CA ILE A 173 -3.43 -64.56 24.07
C ILE A 173 -2.87 -63.23 24.54
N SER A 174 -2.26 -63.18 25.75
CA SER A 174 -1.70 -61.94 26.29
C SER A 174 -0.55 -61.39 25.44
N VAL A 175 0.33 -62.25 24.91
CA VAL A 175 1.43 -61.86 24.02
C VAL A 175 0.90 -61.34 22.69
N VAL A 176 -0.04 -62.05 22.06
CA VAL A 176 -0.66 -61.61 20.79
C VAL A 176 -1.34 -60.25 20.95
N PHE A 177 -2.06 -60.07 22.07
CA PHE A 177 -2.72 -58.81 22.37
C PHE A 177 -1.71 -57.67 22.60
N ALA A 178 -0.67 -57.89 23.41
CA ALA A 178 0.37 -56.90 23.68
C ALA A 178 1.09 -56.43 22.40
N VAL A 179 1.43 -57.36 21.49
CA VAL A 179 2.01 -57.03 20.18
C VAL A 179 1.04 -56.19 19.34
N GLY A 180 -0.25 -56.52 19.35
CA GLY A 180 -1.27 -55.75 18.65
C GLY A 180 -1.41 -54.30 19.15
N ILE A 181 -1.28 -54.08 20.46
CA ILE A 181 -1.29 -52.74 21.06
C ILE A 181 -0.07 -51.94 20.59
N ILE A 182 1.12 -52.52 20.68
CA ILE A 182 2.38 -51.87 20.28
C ILE A 182 2.31 -51.47 18.80
N LEU A 183 1.86 -52.37 17.92
CA LEU A 183 1.70 -52.06 16.49
C LEU A 183 0.71 -50.93 16.25
N THR A 184 -0.41 -50.91 16.96
CA THR A 184 -1.42 -49.84 16.83
C THR A 184 -0.85 -48.48 17.25
N LEU A 185 -0.12 -48.43 18.36
CA LEU A 185 0.54 -47.21 18.84
C LEU A 185 1.63 -46.72 17.86
N LEU A 186 2.43 -47.63 17.30
CA LEU A 186 3.45 -47.28 16.30
C LEU A 186 2.85 -46.71 15.02
N ILE A 187 1.81 -47.35 14.48
CA ILE A 187 1.06 -46.84 13.32
C ILE A 187 0.50 -45.45 13.65
N GLU A 188 -0.03 -45.28 14.86
CA GLU A 188 -0.60 -44.01 15.29
C GLU A 188 0.45 -42.89 15.39
N ASN A 189 1.63 -43.21 15.91
CA ASN A 189 2.74 -42.27 16.03
C ASN A 189 3.26 -41.83 14.65
N ARG A 190 3.52 -42.78 13.73
CA ARG A 190 4.00 -42.44 12.37
C ARG A 190 3.01 -41.55 11.62
N HIS A 191 1.72 -41.85 11.73
CA HIS A 191 0.70 -41.02 11.11
C HIS A 191 0.65 -39.59 11.69
N SER A 192 0.93 -39.44 12.99
CA SER A 192 1.01 -38.13 13.63
C SER A 192 2.20 -37.32 13.12
N GLU A 193 3.36 -37.95 12.92
CA GLU A 193 4.56 -37.32 12.37
C GLU A 193 4.33 -36.80 10.95
N GLU A 194 3.72 -37.60 10.07
CA GLU A 194 3.39 -37.21 8.69
C GLU A 194 2.51 -35.96 8.64
N ILE A 195 1.47 -35.92 9.48
CA ILE A 195 0.57 -34.77 9.58
C ILE A 195 1.32 -33.53 10.07
N SER A 196 2.18 -33.69 11.09
CA SER A 196 2.98 -32.58 11.63
C SER A 196 3.92 -32.01 10.57
N LEU A 197 4.60 -32.86 9.81
CA LEU A 197 5.49 -32.45 8.72
C LEU A 197 4.74 -31.70 7.62
N LYS A 198 3.53 -32.17 7.27
CA LYS A 198 2.68 -31.47 6.30
C LYS A 198 2.36 -30.05 6.76
N TYR A 199 1.94 -29.86 8.01
CA TYR A 199 1.63 -28.54 8.54
C TYR A 199 2.85 -27.61 8.64
N ILE A 200 4.03 -28.16 8.96
CA ILE A 200 5.28 -27.37 8.96
C ILE A 200 5.60 -26.87 7.55
N ASN A 201 5.45 -27.72 6.53
CA ASN A 201 5.73 -27.33 5.15
C ASN A 201 4.72 -26.29 4.64
N GLU A 202 3.42 -26.46 4.91
CA GLU A 202 2.39 -25.46 4.59
C GLU A 202 2.70 -24.12 5.27
N SER A 203 3.11 -24.15 6.54
CA SER A 203 3.47 -22.94 7.29
C SER A 203 4.70 -22.23 6.71
N LYS A 204 5.71 -22.98 6.27
CA LYS A 204 6.89 -22.42 5.58
C LYS A 204 6.52 -21.76 4.25
N GLU A 205 5.62 -22.36 3.48
CA GLU A 205 5.17 -21.78 2.21
C GLU A 205 4.39 -20.47 2.43
N ILE A 206 3.53 -20.42 3.44
CA ILE A 206 2.82 -19.21 3.85
C ILE A 206 3.82 -18.13 4.29
N ALA A 207 4.81 -18.48 5.11
CA ALA A 207 5.83 -17.53 5.55
C ALA A 207 6.61 -16.93 4.39
N LYS A 208 7.02 -17.76 3.41
CA LYS A 208 7.71 -17.29 2.20
C LYS A 208 6.85 -16.32 1.38
N LYS A 209 5.57 -16.66 1.14
CA LYS A 209 4.63 -15.77 0.43
C LYS A 209 4.41 -14.45 1.16
N MET A 210 4.38 -14.48 2.49
CA MET A 210 4.24 -13.28 3.32
C MET A 210 5.45 -12.37 3.16
N GLU A 211 6.67 -12.92 3.22
CA GLU A 211 7.91 -12.17 3.02
C GLU A 211 7.98 -11.51 1.64
N GLU A 212 7.64 -12.24 0.58
CA GLU A 212 7.55 -11.70 -0.79
C GLU A 212 6.51 -10.56 -0.88
N SER A 213 5.35 -10.72 -0.22
CA SER A 213 4.30 -9.71 -0.19
C SER A 213 4.72 -8.45 0.59
N GLU A 214 5.49 -8.61 1.67
CA GLU A 214 5.99 -7.50 2.47
C GLU A 214 7.02 -6.69 1.69
N HIS A 215 7.93 -7.37 0.98
CA HIS A 215 8.90 -6.72 0.11
C HIS A 215 8.20 -5.89 -0.96
N LYS A 216 7.23 -6.51 -1.66
CA LYS A 216 6.45 -5.83 -2.70
C LYS A 216 5.65 -4.64 -2.14
N ALA A 217 5.09 -4.77 -0.94
CA ALA A 217 4.39 -3.67 -0.29
C ALA A 217 5.34 -2.50 0.03
N LYS A 218 6.56 -2.78 0.51
CA LYS A 218 7.59 -1.76 0.76
C LYS A 218 8.04 -1.05 -0.52
N GLU A 219 8.21 -1.78 -1.62
CA GLU A 219 8.55 -1.19 -2.92
C GLU A 219 7.43 -0.29 -3.44
N ASN A 220 6.19 -0.76 -3.41
CA ASN A 220 5.03 0.02 -3.82
C ASN A 220 4.86 1.30 -2.98
N LEU A 221 5.14 1.24 -1.67
CA LEU A 221 5.09 2.43 -0.80
C LEU A 221 6.13 3.48 -1.22
N LYS A 222 7.36 3.08 -1.52
CA LYS A 222 8.40 4.00 -2.02
C LYS A 222 8.00 4.64 -3.35
N GLU A 223 7.39 3.87 -4.25
CA GLU A 223 6.90 4.38 -5.53
C GLU A 223 5.77 5.40 -5.33
N ILE A 224 4.79 5.10 -4.48
CA ILE A 224 3.69 6.02 -4.14
C ILE A 224 4.23 7.31 -3.52
N GLU A 225 5.21 7.22 -2.63
CA GLU A 225 5.85 8.39 -2.03
C GLU A 225 6.56 9.26 -3.08
N ALA A 226 7.29 8.65 -4.01
CA ALA A 226 7.95 9.35 -5.11
C ALA A 226 6.94 10.06 -6.03
N VAL A 227 5.85 9.37 -6.41
CA VAL A 227 4.76 9.96 -7.21
C VAL A 227 4.14 11.14 -6.46
N ARG A 228 3.84 10.99 -5.17
CA ARG A 228 3.24 12.05 -4.34
C ARG A 228 4.14 13.27 -4.21
N GLN A 229 5.45 13.09 -4.09
CA GLN A 229 6.41 14.21 -4.07
C GLN A 229 6.43 14.94 -5.41
N ASN A 230 6.40 14.20 -6.52
CA ASN A 230 6.35 14.80 -7.85
C ASN A 230 5.04 15.58 -8.08
N GLU A 231 3.90 15.03 -7.69
CA GLU A 231 2.60 15.72 -7.75
C GLU A 231 2.60 17.02 -6.95
N LYS A 232 3.17 17.02 -5.73
CA LYS A 232 3.30 18.24 -4.92
C LYS A 232 4.13 19.31 -5.63
N ARG A 233 5.26 18.93 -6.24
CA ARG A 233 6.13 19.85 -6.99
C ARG A 233 5.39 20.44 -8.21
N GLN A 234 4.63 19.62 -8.93
CA GLN A 234 3.80 20.08 -10.05
C GLN A 234 2.70 21.03 -9.60
N GLN A 235 1.97 20.68 -8.53
CA GLN A 235 0.92 21.55 -7.96
C GLN A 235 1.49 22.89 -7.50
N TRP A 236 2.66 22.87 -6.84
CA TRP A 236 3.38 24.09 -6.46
C TRP A 236 3.73 24.95 -7.68
N ALA A 237 4.24 24.37 -8.77
CA ALA A 237 4.56 25.14 -9.98
C ALA A 237 3.29 25.72 -10.64
N VAL A 238 2.22 24.93 -10.74
CA VAL A 238 0.93 25.36 -11.32
C VAL A 238 0.33 26.51 -10.51
N GLN A 239 0.36 26.44 -9.18
CA GLN A 239 -0.14 27.50 -8.31
C GLN A 239 0.67 28.79 -8.51
N GLY A 240 2.01 28.70 -8.53
CA GLY A 240 2.86 29.87 -8.76
C GLY A 240 2.63 30.53 -10.12
N LEU A 241 2.43 29.73 -11.18
CA LEU A 241 2.14 30.22 -12.53
C LEU A 241 0.77 30.91 -12.57
N ALA A 242 -0.23 30.37 -11.88
CA ALA A 242 -1.56 30.95 -11.82
C ALA A 242 -1.55 32.35 -11.18
N GLU A 243 -0.82 32.53 -10.08
CA GLU A 243 -0.67 33.82 -9.40
C GLU A 243 0.00 34.88 -10.30
N VAL A 244 1.09 34.52 -10.99
CA VAL A 244 1.74 35.45 -11.92
C VAL A 244 0.85 35.75 -13.12
N THR A 245 0.10 34.77 -13.63
CA THR A 245 -0.86 35.02 -14.72
C THR A 245 -1.94 36.02 -14.28
N GLU A 246 -2.37 35.99 -13.01
CA GLU A 246 -3.28 36.99 -12.47
C GLU A 246 -2.63 38.38 -12.37
N LEU A 247 -1.36 38.46 -11.97
CA LEU A 247 -0.61 39.73 -11.98
C LEU A 247 -0.50 40.30 -13.41
N LEU A 248 -0.23 39.45 -14.40
CA LEU A 248 -0.12 39.84 -15.82
C LEU A 248 -1.45 40.34 -16.40
N ARG A 249 -2.59 39.86 -15.90
CA ARG A 249 -3.93 40.35 -16.29
C ARG A 249 -4.28 41.71 -15.68
N GLY A 250 -3.57 42.14 -14.63
CA GLY A 250 -3.84 43.42 -13.98
C GLY A 250 -3.50 44.62 -14.87
N HIS A 251 -4.23 45.72 -14.70
CA HIS A 251 -3.95 46.98 -15.39
C HIS A 251 -2.88 47.80 -14.64
N TYR A 252 -1.65 47.33 -14.70
CA TYR A 252 -0.48 48.01 -14.13
C TYR A 252 0.38 48.65 -15.23
N GLY A 253 1.11 49.71 -14.91
CA GLY A 253 2.20 50.16 -15.77
C GLY A 253 3.33 49.13 -15.81
N LEU A 254 4.12 49.12 -16.89
CA LEU A 254 5.17 48.12 -17.11
C LEU A 254 6.12 47.95 -15.91
N ARG A 255 6.63 49.05 -15.35
CA ARG A 255 7.54 49.01 -14.20
C ARG A 255 6.88 48.44 -12.93
N ASP A 256 5.64 48.86 -12.63
CA ASP A 256 4.90 48.35 -11.47
C ASP A 256 4.57 46.86 -11.59
N LEU A 257 4.30 46.39 -12.82
CA LEU A 257 4.09 44.98 -13.11
C LEU A 257 5.37 44.18 -12.83
N CYS A 258 6.52 44.61 -13.36
CA CYS A 258 7.81 43.96 -13.12
C CYS A 258 8.15 43.90 -11.62
N ASP A 259 7.91 44.98 -10.87
CA ASP A 259 8.15 45.02 -9.43
C ASP A 259 7.28 44.01 -8.67
N LYS A 260 5.99 43.91 -9.01
CA LYS A 260 5.07 42.93 -8.41
C LYS A 260 5.46 41.50 -8.72
N ILE A 261 5.85 41.23 -9.96
CA ILE A 261 6.28 39.89 -10.39
C ILE A 261 7.54 39.48 -9.64
N ILE A 262 8.57 40.32 -9.62
CA ILE A 262 9.83 39.98 -8.94
C ILE A 262 9.63 39.83 -7.43
N ALA A 263 8.83 40.69 -6.79
CA ALA A 263 8.49 40.53 -5.38
C ALA A 263 7.82 39.17 -5.11
N PHE A 264 6.80 38.82 -5.91
CA PHE A 264 6.13 37.53 -5.80
C PHE A 264 7.09 36.36 -5.99
N VAL A 265 7.90 36.38 -7.04
CA VAL A 265 8.81 35.27 -7.37
C VAL A 265 9.84 35.05 -6.26
N VAL A 266 10.43 36.13 -5.73
CA VAL A 266 11.41 36.04 -4.64
C VAL A 266 10.74 35.46 -3.38
N ASP A 267 9.56 35.95 -3.01
CA ASP A 267 8.84 35.48 -1.83
C ASP A 267 8.38 34.02 -1.98
N TYR A 268 7.82 33.67 -3.14
CA TYR A 268 7.28 32.33 -3.45
C TYR A 268 8.37 31.26 -3.50
N MET A 269 9.54 31.61 -4.05
CA MET A 269 10.71 30.73 -4.10
C MET A 269 11.51 30.74 -2.80
N GLN A 270 11.14 31.55 -1.82
CA GLN A 270 11.89 31.79 -0.58
C GLN A 270 13.35 32.18 -0.87
N ALA A 271 13.56 32.94 -1.95
CA ALA A 271 14.85 33.50 -2.32
C ALA A 271 15.11 34.79 -1.52
N ASN A 272 16.33 35.32 -1.63
CA ASN A 272 16.74 36.50 -0.88
C ASN A 272 16.69 37.78 -1.71
N GLN A 273 16.95 37.66 -3.01
CA GLN A 273 16.98 38.76 -3.94
C GLN A 273 16.59 38.31 -5.35
N GLY A 274 15.94 39.19 -6.10
CA GLY A 274 15.65 38.99 -7.51
C GLY A 274 15.64 40.30 -8.28
N THR A 275 15.97 40.20 -9.57
CA THR A 275 16.07 41.31 -10.51
C THR A 275 15.48 40.92 -11.85
N MET A 276 14.84 41.88 -12.52
CA MET A 276 14.31 41.72 -13.87
C MET A 276 14.91 42.77 -14.79
N TYR A 277 15.52 42.31 -15.87
CA TYR A 277 16.02 43.13 -16.97
C TYR A 277 15.10 42.95 -18.17
N LEU A 278 14.73 44.04 -18.84
CA LEU A 278 13.95 43.98 -20.08
C LEU A 278 14.82 44.45 -21.25
N LEU A 279 14.62 43.81 -22.41
CA LEU A 279 15.25 44.24 -23.64
C LEU A 279 14.59 45.52 -24.15
N GLU A 280 15.40 46.56 -24.33
CA GLU A 280 15.08 47.71 -25.17
C GLU A 280 15.79 47.52 -26.51
N ALA A 281 14.99 47.33 -27.56
CA ALA A 281 15.50 47.11 -28.91
C ALA A 281 16.08 48.41 -29.48
N GLY A 282 17.32 48.34 -29.94
CA GLY A 282 17.93 49.37 -30.78
C GLY A 282 17.79 49.06 -32.27
N ASP A 283 18.30 49.94 -33.14
CA ASP A 283 18.26 49.75 -34.60
C ASP A 283 19.05 48.51 -35.07
N THR A 284 20.02 48.04 -34.27
CA THR A 284 20.74 46.77 -34.48
C THR A 284 20.76 45.90 -33.22
N GLU A 285 21.03 44.60 -33.35
CA GLU A 285 21.24 43.68 -32.21
C GLU A 285 22.35 44.18 -31.25
N LYS A 286 23.34 44.92 -31.76
CA LYS A 286 24.43 45.49 -30.95
C LYS A 286 24.02 46.75 -30.18
N ASP A 287 22.99 47.45 -30.64
CA ASP A 287 22.45 48.65 -30.00
C ASP A 287 21.36 48.32 -28.97
N SER A 288 20.95 47.06 -28.92
CA SER A 288 19.98 46.57 -27.94
C SER A 288 20.61 46.50 -26.55
N VAL A 289 19.88 46.95 -25.53
CA VAL A 289 20.36 47.00 -24.14
C VAL A 289 19.34 46.34 -23.20
N LEU A 290 19.86 45.64 -22.20
CA LEU A 290 19.07 45.08 -21.10
C LEU A 290 19.01 46.11 -19.98
N ASN A 291 17.87 46.77 -19.83
CA ASN A 291 17.66 47.76 -18.79
C ASN A 291 17.07 47.10 -17.54
N LEU A 292 17.53 47.52 -16.37
CA LEU A 292 17.00 47.05 -15.08
C LEU A 292 15.63 47.71 -14.80
N TYR A 293 14.57 46.89 -14.78
CA TYR A 293 13.21 47.36 -14.54
C TYR A 293 12.76 47.15 -13.09
N ALA A 294 13.16 46.05 -12.46
CA ALA A 294 12.75 45.72 -11.10
C ALA A 294 13.90 45.07 -10.31
N THR A 295 14.00 45.44 -9.03
CA THR A 295 14.90 44.81 -8.05
C THR A 295 14.18 44.67 -6.72
N TYR A 296 14.19 43.48 -6.16
CA TYR A 296 13.61 43.18 -4.85
C TYR A 296 14.62 42.39 -4.02
N ALA A 297 14.85 42.82 -2.79
CA ALA A 297 15.76 42.14 -1.86
C ALA A 297 15.32 42.37 -0.41
N TYR A 298 15.39 41.33 0.43
CA TYR A 298 14.99 41.38 1.85
C TYR A 298 13.61 42.02 2.08
N ASN A 299 12.62 41.57 1.31
CA ASN A 299 11.23 42.02 1.38
C ASN A 299 11.04 43.52 1.14
N ARG A 300 11.94 44.11 0.33
CA ARG A 300 11.89 45.54 -0.03
C ARG A 300 12.24 45.74 -1.49
N LYS A 301 11.50 46.65 -2.12
CA LYS A 301 11.84 47.21 -3.43
C LYS A 301 13.13 48.03 -3.30
N LYS A 302 14.06 47.82 -4.23
CA LYS A 302 15.24 48.67 -4.41
C LYS A 302 15.07 49.49 -5.68
N PHE A 303 15.49 50.75 -5.61
CA PHE A 303 15.51 51.65 -6.77
C PHE A 303 16.95 51.72 -7.27
N GLU A 304 17.30 50.79 -8.14
CA GLU A 304 18.59 50.73 -8.80
C GLU A 304 18.38 50.98 -10.30
N GLU A 305 19.30 51.70 -10.91
CA GLU A 305 19.36 51.91 -12.35
C GLU A 305 20.57 51.17 -12.90
N GLY A 306 20.39 50.45 -13.99
CA GLY A 306 21.45 49.65 -14.59
C GLY A 306 21.13 49.31 -16.03
N LYS A 307 22.18 49.28 -16.87
CA LYS A 307 22.10 48.83 -18.26
C LYS A 307 23.20 47.80 -18.49
N ILE A 308 22.85 46.69 -19.12
CA ILE A 308 23.76 45.61 -19.48
C ILE A 308 23.69 45.41 -20.98
N THR A 309 24.85 45.43 -21.65
CA THR A 309 24.93 45.10 -23.08
C THR A 309 24.88 43.58 -23.27
N PRO A 310 24.19 43.05 -24.30
CA PRO A 310 24.29 41.64 -24.68
C PRO A 310 25.75 41.16 -24.74
N GLY A 311 26.02 39.99 -24.15
CA GLY A 311 27.37 39.42 -24.03
C GLY A 311 28.24 39.99 -22.90
N GLN A 312 27.76 40.98 -22.16
CA GLN A 312 28.45 41.49 -20.97
C GLN A 312 27.97 40.79 -19.70
N GLY A 313 28.91 40.17 -18.98
CA GLY A 313 28.60 39.44 -17.74
C GLY A 313 27.69 38.23 -17.96
N LEU A 314 27.27 37.58 -16.88
CA LEU A 314 26.44 36.37 -16.98
C LEU A 314 25.01 36.66 -17.46
N VAL A 315 24.46 37.81 -17.12
CA VAL A 315 23.13 38.26 -17.62
C VAL A 315 23.18 38.46 -19.14
N GLY A 316 24.19 39.16 -19.66
CA GLY A 316 24.37 39.34 -21.09
C GLY A 316 24.71 38.04 -21.82
N GLN A 317 25.41 37.12 -21.17
CA GLN A 317 25.71 35.80 -21.74
C GLN A 317 24.46 34.92 -21.84
N ALA A 318 23.65 34.85 -20.78
CA ALA A 318 22.37 34.13 -20.78
C ALA A 318 21.42 34.64 -21.89
N PHE A 319 21.46 35.95 -22.16
CA PHE A 319 20.70 36.56 -23.26
C PHE A 319 21.16 36.06 -24.64
N ILE A 320 22.47 35.99 -24.90
CA ILE A 320 23.00 35.52 -26.19
C ILE A 320 22.75 34.02 -26.36
N GLU A 321 23.03 33.24 -25.32
CA GLU A 321 22.95 31.78 -25.39
C GLU A 321 21.51 31.26 -25.36
N LYS A 322 20.55 32.06 -24.86
CA LYS A 322 19.16 31.67 -24.62
C LYS A 322 19.02 30.46 -23.70
N GLU A 323 20.00 30.28 -22.82
CA GLU A 323 20.08 29.16 -21.88
C GLU A 323 20.06 29.66 -20.43
N VAL A 324 19.56 28.80 -19.55
CA VAL A 324 19.53 29.08 -18.10
C VAL A 324 20.93 28.89 -17.53
N ILE A 325 21.42 29.88 -16.80
CA ILE A 325 22.68 29.78 -16.06
C ILE A 325 22.34 29.52 -14.58
N HIS A 326 22.79 28.39 -14.03
CA HIS A 326 22.70 28.07 -12.60
C HIS A 326 24.09 28.01 -11.98
N LEU A 327 24.41 28.98 -11.13
CA LEU A 327 25.68 29.03 -10.40
C LEU A 327 25.48 28.56 -8.96
N LYS A 328 26.17 27.46 -8.61
CA LYS A 328 26.24 26.93 -7.24
C LYS A 328 27.51 27.36 -6.49
N GLU A 329 28.55 27.71 -7.23
CA GLU A 329 29.83 28.16 -6.68
C GLU A 329 30.07 29.59 -7.14
N ILE A 330 29.84 30.54 -6.24
CA ILE A 330 29.86 31.97 -6.55
C ILE A 330 31.19 32.55 -6.05
N PRO A 331 32.03 33.13 -6.93
CA PRO A 331 33.29 33.73 -6.51
C PRO A 331 33.08 34.82 -5.45
N GLN A 332 34.01 34.92 -4.50
CA GLN A 332 33.96 35.98 -3.49
C GLN A 332 33.93 37.35 -4.17
N ASN A 333 33.01 38.22 -3.71
CA ASN A 333 32.75 39.56 -4.24
C ASN A 333 32.12 39.63 -5.65
N TYR A 334 31.66 38.52 -6.23
CA TYR A 334 30.94 38.55 -7.51
C TYR A 334 29.59 39.28 -7.40
N VAL A 335 28.75 38.84 -6.47
CA VAL A 335 27.46 39.47 -6.12
C VAL A 335 27.33 39.49 -4.60
N LYS A 336 26.75 40.58 -4.08
CA LYS A 336 26.51 40.76 -2.64
C LYS A 336 25.06 41.14 -2.40
N ILE A 337 24.42 40.42 -1.50
CA ILE A 337 23.10 40.78 -0.98
C ILE A 337 23.33 41.72 0.21
N THR A 338 22.93 42.98 0.05
CA THR A 338 23.14 44.04 1.04
C THR A 338 21.92 44.24 1.93
N SER A 339 22.15 44.41 3.23
CA SER A 339 21.17 44.78 4.25
C SER A 339 21.70 45.94 5.10
N GLY A 340 20.85 46.54 5.94
CA GLY A 340 21.26 47.59 6.87
C GLY A 340 22.27 47.14 7.94
N LEU A 341 22.50 45.84 8.08
CA LEU A 341 23.45 45.25 9.05
C LEU A 341 24.75 44.75 8.40
N GLY A 342 24.82 44.70 7.06
CA GLY A 342 25.98 44.16 6.35
C GLY A 342 25.62 43.52 5.01
N GLU A 343 26.61 42.91 4.39
CA GLU A 343 26.55 42.27 3.07
C GLU A 343 26.96 40.79 3.14
N ALA A 344 26.32 39.94 2.35
CA ALA A 344 26.63 38.52 2.26
C ALA A 344 26.59 38.02 0.82
N THR A 345 27.46 37.06 0.47
CA THR A 345 27.47 36.41 -0.84
C THR A 345 26.43 35.27 -0.84
N PRO A 346 25.54 35.20 -1.84
CA PRO A 346 24.58 34.10 -1.96
C PRO A 346 25.30 32.76 -2.24
N ASN A 347 24.61 31.65 -2.00
CA ASN A 347 25.13 30.30 -2.30
C ASN A 347 24.63 29.79 -3.65
N SER A 348 23.54 30.35 -4.19
CA SER A 348 22.97 29.92 -5.46
C SER A 348 22.39 31.10 -6.21
N ILE A 349 22.71 31.21 -7.51
CA ILE A 349 22.15 32.21 -8.43
C ILE A 349 21.60 31.48 -9.65
N ILE A 350 20.39 31.85 -10.07
CA ILE A 350 19.82 31.44 -11.36
C ILE A 350 19.58 32.67 -12.22
N ILE A 351 19.93 32.57 -13.50
CA ILE A 351 19.72 33.59 -14.52
C ILE A 351 18.92 32.91 -15.63
N VAL A 352 17.69 33.35 -15.81
CA VAL A 352 16.70 32.72 -16.68
C VAL A 352 16.30 33.71 -17.78
N PRO A 353 16.58 33.39 -19.06
CA PRO A 353 16.10 34.20 -20.16
C PRO A 353 14.58 34.03 -20.33
N MET A 354 13.89 35.16 -20.48
CA MET A 354 12.46 35.21 -20.78
C MET A 354 12.27 35.13 -22.30
N ILE A 355 11.90 33.95 -22.80
CA ILE A 355 11.87 33.65 -24.23
C ILE A 355 10.43 33.56 -24.74
N PHE A 356 10.14 34.24 -25.85
CA PHE A 356 8.89 34.11 -26.60
C PHE A 356 9.19 34.09 -28.11
N ASN A 357 8.63 33.11 -28.83
CA ASN A 357 8.91 32.92 -30.27
C ASN A 357 10.41 32.96 -30.62
N GLU A 358 11.23 32.23 -29.86
CA GLU A 358 12.69 32.19 -29.98
C GLU A 358 13.42 33.53 -29.74
N GLN A 359 12.72 34.60 -29.34
CA GLN A 359 13.31 35.89 -28.99
C GLN A 359 13.36 36.07 -27.48
N VAL A 360 14.47 36.60 -26.96
CA VAL A 360 14.62 36.92 -25.54
C VAL A 360 14.09 38.33 -25.31
N GLU A 361 13.01 38.48 -24.56
CA GLU A 361 12.39 39.78 -24.24
C GLU A 361 12.95 40.41 -22.96
N GLY A 362 13.68 39.63 -22.18
CA GLY A 362 14.35 40.06 -20.96
C GLY A 362 15.00 38.89 -20.20
N ILE A 363 15.56 39.20 -19.03
CA ILE A 363 16.22 38.23 -18.15
C ILE A 363 15.67 38.37 -16.72
N ILE A 364 15.42 37.25 -16.06
CA ILE A 364 15.18 37.19 -14.62
C ILE A 364 16.42 36.62 -13.95
N GLU A 365 16.92 37.30 -12.93
CA GLU A 365 18.02 36.83 -12.10
C GLU A 365 17.56 36.72 -10.64
N ILE A 366 17.86 35.60 -9.99
CA ILE A 366 17.41 35.31 -8.62
C ILE A 366 18.58 34.74 -7.83
N ALA A 367 18.82 35.30 -6.64
CA ALA A 367 19.87 34.91 -5.73
C ALA A 367 19.29 34.41 -4.39
N SER A 368 19.86 33.31 -3.88
CA SER A 368 19.44 32.68 -2.64
C SER A 368 20.64 32.16 -1.82
N PHE A 369 20.49 32.11 -0.50
CA PHE A 369 21.39 31.37 0.39
C PHE A 369 21.15 29.86 0.37
N ASN A 370 20.00 29.42 -0.15
CA ASN A 370 19.68 28.00 -0.35
C ASN A 370 19.87 27.62 -1.81
N GLU A 371 20.25 26.37 -2.09
CA GLU A 371 20.26 25.85 -3.46
C GLU A 371 18.84 25.77 -4.03
N PHE A 372 18.71 26.09 -5.33
CA PHE A 372 17.46 25.88 -6.05
C PHE A 372 17.34 24.43 -6.51
N ASP A 373 16.20 23.81 -6.22
CA ASP A 373 15.85 22.50 -6.75
C ASP A 373 15.47 22.61 -8.24
N GLU A 374 15.67 21.54 -9.02
CA GLU A 374 15.37 21.51 -10.46
C GLU A 374 13.93 21.95 -10.80
N TYR A 375 12.95 21.56 -9.97
CA TYR A 375 11.55 21.93 -10.19
C TYR A 375 11.30 23.44 -10.01
N GLN A 376 12.12 24.13 -9.21
CA GLN A 376 12.04 25.58 -9.02
C GLN A 376 12.64 26.31 -10.21
N ILE A 377 13.74 25.79 -10.77
CA ILE A 377 14.37 26.35 -11.98
C ILE A 377 13.43 26.21 -13.18
N GLU A 378 12.83 25.01 -13.35
CA GLU A 378 11.85 24.75 -14.40
C GLU A 378 10.59 25.63 -14.25
N PHE A 379 10.18 25.90 -13.01
CA PHE A 379 9.11 26.86 -12.73
C PHE A 379 9.45 28.26 -13.24
N VAL A 380 10.63 28.80 -12.93
CA VAL A 380 11.04 30.15 -13.39
C VAL A 380 11.20 30.18 -14.91
N LYS A 381 11.65 29.09 -15.54
CA LYS A 381 11.72 28.98 -17.00
C LYS A 381 10.35 29.16 -17.65
N LYS A 382 9.35 28.37 -17.22
CA LYS A 382 7.96 28.50 -17.71
C LYS A 382 7.32 29.84 -17.37
N LEU A 383 7.67 30.38 -16.21
CA LEU A 383 7.26 31.71 -15.81
C LEU A 383 7.79 32.77 -16.79
N GLY A 384 9.08 32.68 -17.11
CA GLY A 384 9.76 33.57 -18.06
C GLY A 384 9.13 33.54 -19.44
N GLU A 385 8.71 32.38 -19.94
CA GLU A 385 7.97 32.26 -21.21
C GLU A 385 6.62 33.00 -21.17
N SER A 386 5.86 32.83 -20.07
CA SER A 386 4.55 33.48 -19.89
C SER A 386 4.69 35.01 -19.76
N ILE A 387 5.71 35.45 -19.03
CA ILE A 387 6.04 36.88 -18.86
C ILE A 387 6.50 37.46 -20.20
N ALA A 388 7.39 36.80 -20.94
CA ALA A 388 7.88 37.27 -22.24
C ALA A 388 6.74 37.52 -23.23
N SER A 389 5.81 36.57 -23.35
CA SER A 389 4.62 36.73 -24.21
C SER A 389 3.81 37.97 -23.83
N SER A 390 3.50 38.13 -22.53
CA SER A 390 2.66 39.23 -22.06
C SER A 390 3.37 40.58 -22.18
N LEU A 391 4.69 40.62 -21.93
CA LEU A 391 5.49 41.82 -22.09
C LEU A 391 5.54 42.28 -23.54
N LYS A 392 5.64 41.35 -24.50
CA LYS A 392 5.58 41.67 -25.92
C LYS A 392 4.24 42.33 -26.28
N ASP A 393 3.14 41.77 -25.81
CA ASP A 393 1.81 42.31 -26.02
C ASP A 393 1.63 43.70 -25.39
N ILE A 394 2.17 43.93 -24.18
CA ILE A 394 2.15 45.24 -23.51
C ILE A 394 2.93 46.27 -24.33
N LYS A 395 4.17 45.96 -24.74
CA LYS A 395 5.00 46.86 -25.55
C LYS A 395 4.32 47.21 -26.88
N ILE A 396 3.75 46.22 -27.57
CA ILE A 396 3.01 46.44 -28.84
C ILE A 396 1.81 47.36 -28.61
N ASN A 397 1.05 47.14 -27.54
CA ASN A 397 -0.11 47.99 -27.22
C ASN A 397 0.30 49.41 -26.84
N GLU A 398 1.41 49.60 -26.14
CA GLU A 398 1.98 50.92 -25.84
C GLU A 398 2.40 51.64 -27.12
N SER A 399 3.20 51.00 -27.98
CA SER A 399 3.61 51.59 -29.27
C SER A 399 2.42 51.90 -30.18
N ASN A 400 1.40 51.03 -30.23
CA ASN A 400 0.18 51.30 -31.00
C ASN A 400 -0.57 52.53 -30.47
N LYS A 401 -0.64 52.73 -29.15
CA LYS A 401 -1.25 53.92 -28.56
C LYS A 401 -0.49 55.18 -28.93
N GLU A 402 0.85 55.16 -28.86
CA GLU A 402 1.69 56.28 -29.25
C GLU A 402 1.54 56.63 -30.73
N LEU A 403 1.55 55.63 -31.62
CA LEU A 403 1.36 55.81 -33.05
C LEU A 403 -0.04 56.36 -33.38
N LEU A 404 -1.08 55.88 -32.69
CA LEU A 404 -2.43 56.41 -32.85
C LEU A 404 -2.52 57.88 -32.42
N GLU A 405 -1.85 58.26 -31.33
CA GLU A 405 -1.83 59.65 -30.88
C GLU A 405 -1.09 60.54 -31.88
N GLN A 406 0.05 60.10 -32.40
CA GLN A 406 0.78 60.81 -33.46
C GLN A 406 -0.07 60.97 -34.74
N ALA A 407 -0.78 59.93 -35.15
CA ALA A 407 -1.66 59.98 -36.31
C ALA A 407 -2.81 60.98 -36.10
N ARG A 408 -3.40 61.03 -34.90
CA ARG A 408 -4.43 62.04 -34.56
C ARG A 408 -3.89 63.46 -34.61
N GLN A 409 -2.69 63.68 -34.06
CA GLN A 409 -2.06 64.99 -34.10
C GLN A 409 -1.78 65.43 -35.55
N GLN A 410 -1.28 64.53 -36.40
CA GLN A 410 -1.08 64.81 -37.82
C GLN A 410 -2.39 65.10 -38.57
N GLU A 411 -3.48 64.41 -38.23
CA GLU A 411 -4.81 64.68 -38.80
C GLU A 411 -5.31 66.07 -38.41
N GLU A 412 -5.12 66.49 -37.16
CA GLU A 412 -5.47 67.84 -36.69
C GLU A 412 -4.65 68.93 -37.39
N GLU A 413 -3.33 68.71 -37.54
CA GLU A 413 -2.45 69.63 -38.29
C GLU A 413 -2.85 69.74 -39.76
N MET A 414 -3.18 68.63 -40.43
CA MET A 414 -3.66 68.65 -41.81
C MET A 414 -4.99 69.39 -41.96
N LYS A 415 -5.94 69.20 -41.05
CA LYS A 415 -7.21 69.94 -41.06
C LYS A 415 -7.01 71.44 -40.88
N ALA A 416 -6.07 71.84 -40.01
CA ALA A 416 -5.72 73.24 -39.85
C ALA A 416 -5.11 73.83 -41.13
N GLN A 417 -4.19 73.10 -41.79
CA GLN A 417 -3.61 73.50 -43.08
C GLN A 417 -4.65 73.57 -44.20
N GLU A 418 -5.59 72.63 -44.26
CA GLU A 418 -6.67 72.64 -45.25
C GLU A 418 -7.58 73.86 -45.07
N GLU A 419 -7.93 74.20 -43.83
CA GLU A 419 -8.74 75.38 -43.51
C GLU A 419 -7.99 76.69 -43.85
N GLU A 420 -6.69 76.77 -43.53
CA GLU A 420 -5.85 77.92 -43.92
C GLU A 420 -5.75 78.04 -45.44
N MET A 421 -5.57 76.93 -46.17
CA MET A 421 -5.54 76.92 -47.63
C MET A 421 -6.90 77.32 -48.23
N ARG A 422 -8.01 76.87 -47.63
CA ARG A 422 -9.37 77.25 -48.01
C ARG A 422 -9.58 78.76 -47.84
N GLN A 423 -9.18 79.32 -46.70
CA GLN A 423 -9.22 80.76 -46.45
C GLN A 423 -8.37 81.54 -47.46
N ASN A 424 -7.13 81.09 -47.73
CA ASN A 424 -6.26 81.70 -48.73
C ASN A 424 -6.88 81.65 -50.15
N MET A 425 -7.56 80.56 -50.52
CA MET A 425 -8.28 80.46 -51.79
C MET A 425 -9.50 81.40 -51.85
N GLU A 426 -10.26 81.52 -50.76
CA GLU A 426 -11.39 82.44 -50.67
C GLU A 426 -10.92 83.91 -50.80
N GLU A 427 -9.81 84.28 -50.15
CA GLU A 427 -9.19 85.60 -50.30
C GLU A 427 -8.66 85.85 -51.73
N LEU A 428 -7.99 84.86 -52.34
CA LEU A 428 -7.54 84.95 -53.73
C LEU A 428 -8.71 85.12 -54.71
N ALA A 429 -9.81 84.40 -54.51
CA ALA A 429 -11.01 84.55 -55.32
C ALA A 429 -11.63 85.95 -55.17
N ALA A 430 -11.73 86.46 -53.94
CA ALA A 430 -12.23 87.81 -53.67
C ALA A 430 -11.35 88.90 -54.30
N THR A 431 -10.01 88.79 -54.19
CA THR A 431 -9.08 89.74 -54.82
C THR A 431 -9.13 89.69 -56.34
N GLN A 432 -9.28 88.50 -56.94
CA GLN A 432 -9.46 88.34 -58.39
C GLN A 432 -10.79 88.98 -58.87
N GLU A 433 -11.88 88.79 -58.13
CA GLU A 433 -13.17 89.43 -58.42
C GLU A 433 -13.08 90.95 -58.33
N GLU A 434 -12.41 91.48 -57.29
CA GLU A 434 -12.13 92.92 -57.17
C GLU A 434 -11.29 93.46 -58.32
N MET A 435 -10.25 92.72 -58.76
CA MET A 435 -9.43 93.10 -59.91
C MET A 435 -10.25 93.17 -61.19
N ILE A 436 -11.06 92.15 -61.48
CA ILE A 436 -11.96 92.14 -62.65
C ILE A 436 -12.93 93.32 -62.59
N ARG A 437 -13.46 93.63 -61.40
CA ARG A 437 -14.35 94.78 -61.21
C ARG A 437 -13.65 96.11 -61.49
N LYS A 438 -12.41 96.29 -61.01
CA LYS A 438 -11.57 97.46 -61.31
C LYS A 438 -11.23 97.55 -62.79
N GLU A 439 -10.89 96.43 -63.43
CA GLU A 439 -10.59 96.37 -64.86
C GLU A 439 -11.79 96.80 -65.70
N LYS A 440 -13.00 96.29 -65.40
CA LYS A 440 -14.24 96.75 -66.04
C LYS A 440 -14.49 98.25 -65.84
N LEU A 441 -14.21 98.77 -64.64
CA LEU A 441 -14.33 100.20 -64.37
C LEU A 441 -13.35 101.03 -65.21
N TYR A 442 -12.09 100.58 -65.32
CA TYR A 442 -11.08 101.23 -66.15
C TYR A 442 -11.44 101.17 -67.64
N LEU A 443 -11.91 100.03 -68.15
CA LEU A 443 -12.38 99.90 -69.52
C LEU A 443 -13.54 100.87 -69.81
N LYS A 444 -14.50 100.99 -68.89
CA LYS A 444 -15.60 101.95 -69.02
C LYS A 444 -15.11 103.40 -69.01
N GLN A 445 -14.12 103.72 -68.17
CA GLN A 445 -13.50 105.06 -68.18
C GLN A 445 -12.77 105.33 -69.50
N ILE A 446 -12.08 104.34 -70.06
CA ILE A 446 -11.42 104.44 -71.37
C ILE A 446 -12.46 104.68 -72.47
N GLU A 447 -13.57 103.92 -72.46
CA GLU A 447 -14.68 104.09 -73.40
C GLU A 447 -15.34 105.47 -73.28
N ASP A 448 -15.63 105.93 -72.06
CA ASP A 448 -16.16 107.27 -71.81
C ASP A 448 -15.19 108.38 -72.29
N LEU A 449 -13.88 108.17 -72.12
CA LEU A 449 -12.85 109.08 -72.62
C LEU A 449 -12.75 109.06 -74.14
N GLN A 450 -12.85 107.88 -74.77
CA GLN A 450 -12.88 107.72 -76.22
C GLN A 450 -14.13 108.39 -76.82
N ASN A 451 -15.32 108.16 -76.25
CA ASN A 451 -16.56 108.82 -76.66
C ASN A 451 -16.48 110.35 -76.51
N LYS A 452 -15.85 110.86 -75.45
CA LYS A 452 -15.58 112.30 -75.29
C LYS A 452 -14.59 112.83 -76.34
N LEU A 453 -13.62 112.02 -76.76
CA LEU A 453 -12.66 112.38 -77.81
C LEU A 453 -13.29 112.38 -79.21
N GLU A 454 -14.24 111.48 -79.47
CA GLU A 454 -15.02 111.45 -80.72
C GLU A 454 -16.02 112.61 -80.82
N LEU A 455 -16.60 113.06 -79.70
CA LEU A 455 -17.45 114.26 -79.64
C LEU A 455 -16.68 115.58 -79.84
N VAL A 456 -15.35 115.55 -79.84
CA VAL A 456 -14.47 116.72 -80.00
C VAL A 456 -13.87 116.80 -81.41
N LYS A 457 -14.15 115.82 -82.28
CA LYS A 457 -13.89 115.89 -83.74
C LYS A 457 -15.16 116.29 -84.47
#